data_AF-A0A0H5PXA6-F1
#
_entry.id   AF-A0A0H5PXA6-F1
#
_cell.length_a   1.000
_cell.length_b   1.000
_cell.length_c   1.000
_cell.angle_alpha   90.00
_cell.angle_beta   90.00
_cell.angle_gamma   90.00
#
_symmetry.space_group_name_H-M   'P 1'
#
loop_
_entity.id
_entity.type
_entity.pdbx_description
1 polymer ?
#
loop_
_entity_poly.entity_id
_entity_poly.type
_entity_poly.pdbx_seq_one_letter_code
_entity_poly.pdbx_strand_id
1 'polypeptide(L)'
;MILRNFLKMHEDCGICISIHQMPYDYTNHGYKKTYFEEEGQSDILETSLFKEIERKKVDHFSIVGGGDYKVELCIYLAEEDD
;
A
#
# COMPACT_ATOMS: atom_id res chain seq x y z
N MET A 1 -1.07 9.25 -9.01
CA MET A 1 -0.10 9.92 -8.12
C MET A 1 1.00 8.93 -7.76
N ILE A 2 2.25 9.32 -7.48
CA ILE A 2 3.27 8.34 -7.04
C ILE A 2 3.09 8.01 -5.55
N LEU A 3 3.45 6.79 -5.17
CA LEU A 3 3.30 6.27 -3.81
C LEU A 3 3.92 7.18 -2.76
N ARG A 4 5.14 7.68 -2.98
CA ARG A 4 5.82 8.58 -2.03
C ARG A 4 5.01 9.83 -1.73
N ASN A 5 4.45 10.46 -2.76
CA ASN A 5 3.67 11.69 -2.60
C ASN A 5 2.33 11.39 -1.95
N PHE A 6 1.73 10.25 -2.30
CA PHE A 6 0.49 9.81 -1.68
C PHE A 6 0.65 9.58 -0.18
N LEU A 7 1.70 8.87 0.25
CA LEU A 7 1.96 8.64 1.68
C LEU A 7 2.21 9.93 2.45
N LYS A 8 2.99 10.87 1.89
CA LYS A 8 3.21 12.20 2.50
C LYS A 8 1.91 12.99 2.71
N MET A 9 0.90 12.83 1.86
CA MET A 9 -0.38 13.50 2.05
C MET A 9 -1.22 12.92 3.19
N HIS A 10 -0.90 11.69 3.62
CA HIS A 10 -1.59 10.95 4.68
C HIS A 10 -0.64 10.68 5.86
N GLU A 11 0.41 11.49 6.00
CA GLU A 11 1.29 11.48 7.16
C GLU A 11 0.47 11.81 8.42
N ASP A 12 0.86 11.24 9.56
CA ASP A 12 0.23 11.45 10.88
C ASP A 12 -1.24 11.01 11.03
N CYS A 13 -1.78 10.20 10.11
CA CYS A 13 -3.15 9.71 10.23
C CYS A 13 -3.34 8.62 11.30
N GLY A 14 -2.25 8.10 11.89
CA GLY A 14 -2.31 7.08 12.95
C GLY A 14 -2.95 5.75 12.51
N ILE A 15 -2.82 5.43 11.23
CA ILE A 15 -3.38 4.25 10.57
C ILE A 15 -2.27 3.30 10.14
N CYS A 16 -2.56 2.01 10.11
CA CYS A 16 -1.68 1.03 9.47
C CYS A 16 -1.90 1.05 7.95
N ILE A 17 -0.90 0.57 7.21
CA ILE A 17 -0.86 0.63 5.75
C ILE A 17 -0.56 -0.75 5.18
N SER A 18 -1.37 -1.13 4.20
CA SER A 18 -1.11 -2.29 3.34
C SER A 18 -0.88 -1.83 1.92
N ILE A 19 0.10 -2.41 1.23
CA ILE A 19 0.47 -2.01 -0.14
C ILE A 19 0.51 -3.24 -1.03
N HIS A 20 -0.38 -3.28 -2.02
CA HIS A 20 -0.51 -4.39 -2.95
C HIS A 20 -0.26 -3.97 -4.39
N GLN A 21 0.14 -4.91 -5.22
CA GLN A 21 0.32 -4.76 -6.66
C GLN A 21 -0.92 -5.26 -7.40
N MET A 22 -1.49 -4.43 -8.27
CA MET A 22 -2.50 -4.88 -9.22
C MET A 22 -1.88 -5.75 -10.32
N PRO A 23 -2.64 -6.70 -10.90
CA PRO A 23 -4.04 -7.03 -10.59
C PRO A 23 -4.22 -8.05 -9.46
N TYR A 24 -5.43 -8.13 -8.91
CA TYR A 24 -5.85 -9.21 -8.03
C TYR A 24 -5.98 -10.53 -8.82
N ASP A 25 -5.41 -11.61 -8.30
CA ASP A 25 -5.55 -12.95 -8.82
C ASP A 25 -6.81 -13.62 -8.25
N TYR A 26 -7.87 -13.64 -9.05
CA TYR A 26 -9.15 -14.26 -8.69
C TYR A 26 -9.10 -15.79 -8.62
N THR A 27 -8.10 -16.44 -9.24
CA THR A 27 -7.96 -17.89 -9.20
C THR A 27 -7.34 -18.32 -7.88
N ASN A 28 -6.31 -17.59 -7.44
CA ASN A 28 -5.61 -17.86 -6.19
C ASN A 28 -6.15 -17.07 -4.99
N HIS A 29 -7.19 -16.26 -5.19
CA HIS A 29 -7.82 -15.41 -4.19
C HIS A 29 -6.81 -14.52 -3.43
N GLY A 30 -5.93 -13.81 -4.16
CA GLY A 30 -4.95 -12.92 -3.56
C GLY A 30 -4.29 -11.97 -4.56
N TYR A 31 -3.52 -11.00 -4.08
CA TYR A 31 -2.70 -10.15 -4.96
C TYR A 31 -1.44 -10.91 -5.39
N LYS A 32 -1.03 -10.74 -6.66
CA LYS A 32 0.20 -11.36 -7.16
C LYS A 32 1.44 -10.96 -6.37
N LYS A 33 1.44 -9.74 -5.84
CA LYS A 33 2.54 -9.22 -5.02
C LYS A 33 1.98 -8.29 -3.95
N THR A 34 2.29 -8.60 -2.70
CA THR A 34 2.07 -7.71 -1.56
C THR A 34 3.43 -7.25 -1.06
N TYR A 35 3.55 -5.95 -0.78
CA TYR A 35 4.79 -5.32 -0.32
C TYR A 35 4.82 -5.15 1.20
N PHE A 36 3.69 -4.74 1.77
CA PHE A 36 3.51 -4.48 3.19
C PHE A 36 2.07 -4.85 3.57
N GLU A 37 1.87 -5.39 4.76
CA GLU A 37 0.55 -5.71 5.33
C GLU A 37 0.49 -5.16 6.75
N GLU A 38 -0.46 -4.27 7.01
CA GLU A 38 -0.76 -3.74 8.35
C GLU A 38 0.43 -3.06 9.04
N GLU A 39 1.35 -2.46 8.27
CA GLU A 39 2.57 -1.85 8.80
C GLU A 39 2.40 -0.36 9.13
N GLY A 40 3.21 0.13 10.07
CA GLY A 40 3.31 1.55 10.37
C GLY A 40 3.98 2.33 9.24
N GLN A 41 3.48 3.55 8.94
CA GLN A 41 4.08 4.36 7.86
C GLN A 41 5.56 4.65 8.10
N SER A 42 5.96 4.96 9.34
CA SER A 42 7.37 5.20 9.70
C SER A 42 8.25 3.99 9.36
N ASP A 43 7.76 2.79 9.67
CA ASP A 43 8.50 1.55 9.49
C ASP A 43 8.66 1.23 7.99
N ILE A 44 7.60 1.44 7.20
CA ILE A 44 7.64 1.30 5.74
C ILE A 44 8.70 2.21 5.14
N LEU A 45 8.70 3.50 5.50
CA LEU A 45 9.53 4.53 4.85
C LEU A 45 11.04 4.28 5.02
N GLU A 46 11.45 3.56 6.06
CA GLU A 46 12.86 3.24 6.33
C GLU A 46 13.37 2.02 5.53
N THR A 47 12.46 1.19 5.01
CA THR A 47 12.83 -0.06 4.33
C THR A 47 13.48 0.17 2.96
N SER A 48 14.37 -0.75 2.56
CA SER A 48 14.89 -0.80 1.19
C SER A 48 13.80 -1.14 0.17
N LEU A 49 12.84 -2.00 0.56
CA LEU A 49 11.71 -2.38 -0.27
C LEU A 49 10.87 -1.16 -0.65
N PHE A 50 10.62 -0.24 0.28
CA PHE A 50 9.90 0.99 -0.03
C PHE A 50 10.63 1.84 -1.08
N LYS A 51 11.96 1.96 -1.01
CA LYS A 51 12.75 2.71 -2.00
C LYS A 51 12.61 2.15 -3.41
N GLU A 52 12.38 0.85 -3.55
CA GLU A 52 12.14 0.20 -4.85
C GLU A 52 10.77 0.57 -5.43
N ILE A 53 9.76 0.82 -4.58
CA ILE A 53 8.38 1.06 -5.01
C ILE A 53 7.90 2.50 -4.86
N GLU A 54 8.66 3.39 -4.22
CA GLU A 54 8.22 4.74 -3.85
C GLU A 54 7.77 5.60 -5.05
N ARG A 55 8.28 5.27 -6.25
CA ARG A 55 7.97 5.96 -7.52
C ARG A 55 6.84 5.31 -8.32
N LYS A 56 6.34 4.13 -7.88
CA LYS A 56 5.21 3.47 -8.53
C LYS A 56 3.95 4.33 -8.43
N LYS A 57 3.09 4.25 -9.45
CA LYS A 57 1.80 4.94 -9.46
C LYS A 57 0.83 4.20 -8.54
N VAL A 58 0.17 4.95 -7.68
CA VAL A 58 -1.05 4.50 -7.00
C VAL A 58 -2.18 4.49 -8.03
N ASP A 59 -2.82 3.33 -8.16
CA ASP A 59 -4.01 3.10 -9.00
C ASP A 59 -5.27 3.54 -8.25
N HIS A 60 -5.53 2.92 -7.11
CA HIS A 60 -6.59 3.28 -6.18
C HIS A 60 -6.19 2.95 -4.74
N PHE A 61 -7.05 3.31 -3.78
CA PHE A 61 -6.87 2.98 -2.37
C PHE A 61 -8.24 2.73 -1.72
N SER A 62 -8.22 2.00 -0.62
CA SER A 62 -9.38 1.72 0.22
C SER A 62 -9.04 2.07 1.66
N ILE A 63 -10.04 2.57 2.40
CA ILE A 63 -9.94 2.75 3.84
C ILE A 63 -10.84 1.69 4.47
N VAL A 64 -10.23 0.80 5.25
CA VAL A 64 -10.93 -0.27 5.96
C VAL A 64 -10.96 0.09 7.44
N GLY A 65 -12.11 -0.09 8.08
CA GLY A 65 -12.27 0.15 9.51
C GLY A 65 -13.11 -0.94 10.15
N GLY A 66 -12.96 -1.11 11.47
CA GLY A 66 -13.68 -2.12 12.24
C GLY A 66 -13.04 -3.52 12.24
N GLY A 67 -11.78 -3.63 11.80
CA GLY A 67 -10.94 -4.83 11.97
C GLY A 67 -10.11 -4.75 13.26
N ASP A 68 -9.03 -5.53 13.32
CA ASP A 68 -8.09 -5.51 14.46
C ASP A 68 -7.44 -4.13 14.65
N TYR A 69 -7.21 -3.42 13.54
CA TYR A 69 -6.87 -2.00 13.54
C TYR A 69 -8.13 -1.14 13.37
N LYS A 70 -8.17 -0.02 14.10
CA LYS A 70 -9.31 0.92 14.03
C LYS A 70 -9.55 1.42 12.61
N VAL A 71 -8.47 1.71 11.89
CA VAL A 71 -8.47 2.16 10.49
C VAL A 71 -7.18 1.67 9.83
N GLU A 72 -7.32 1.09 8.65
CA GLU A 72 -6.25 0.65 7.75
C GLU A 72 -6.40 1.36 6.39
N LEU A 73 -5.28 1.79 5.82
CA LEU A 73 -5.19 2.32 4.46
C LEU A 73 -4.56 1.28 3.53
N CYS A 74 -5.39 0.64 2.72
CA CYS A 74 -4.95 -0.29 1.69
C CYS A 74 -4.67 0.48 0.40
N ILE A 75 -3.45 0.40 -0.12
CA ILE A 75 -2.99 1.10 -1.32
C ILE A 75 -2.72 0.08 -2.41
N TYR A 76 -3.26 0.32 -3.60
CA TYR A 76 -3.09 -0.55 -4.76
C TYR A 76 -2.23 0.16 -5.80
N LEU A 77 -1.07 -0.41 -6.11
CA LEU A 77 -0.16 0.10 -7.12
C LEU A 77 -0.60 -0.38 -8.51
N ALA A 78 -0.51 0.51 -9.49
CA ALA A 78 -0.82 0.21 -10.88
C ALA A 78 0.08 -0.92 -11.40
N GLU A 79 -0.45 -1.74 -12.30
CA GLU A 79 0.29 -2.81 -12.97
C GLU A 79 1.59 -2.26 -13.58
N GLU A 80 2.65 -3.06 -13.52
CA GLU A 80 3.89 -2.72 -14.23
C GLU A 80 3.67 -3.05 -15.70
N ASP A 81 3.82 -2.05 -16.57
CA ASP A 81 3.96 -2.31 -18.00
C ASP A 81 5.28 -3.09 -18.19
N ASP A 82 5.19 -4.33 -18.68
CA ASP A 82 6.35 -5.19 -19.05
C ASP A 82 7.26 -4.53 -20.11
#